data_AF-A0A351KU71-F1
#
_entry.id   AF-A0A351KU71-F1
#
_cell.length_a   1.000
_cell.length_b   1.000
_cell.length_c   1.000
_cell.angle_alpha   90.00
_cell.angle_beta   90.00
_cell.angle_gamma   90.00
#
_symmetry.space_group_name_H-M   'P 1'
#
loop_
_entity.id
_entity.type
_entity.pdbx_description
1 polymer ?
#
loop_
_entity_poly.entity_id
_entity_poly.type
_entity_poly.pdbx_seq_one_letter_code
_entity_poly.pdbx_strand_id
1 'polypeptide(L)'
;MIDRDGYRPNVGIILLNKDRRVFWARRVGMRSWQFPQGGIKQGESPEEAMYRELMEEVGLRPEHVKILGRTRDWLRYDVPTSWIKREWRGSYKGQKQIWFLLRMIGRDCDVNLRHSEHPEFDAW
;
A
#
# COMPACT_ATOMS: atom_id res chain seq x y z
N MET A 1 3.24 -5.34 13.74
CA MET A 1 2.65 -6.42 14.55
C MET A 1 2.30 -7.58 13.63
N ILE A 2 2.67 -8.81 13.95
CA ILE A 2 2.31 -10.00 13.18
C ILE A 2 1.14 -10.67 13.92
N ASP A 3 0.15 -11.19 13.20
CA ASP A 3 -0.95 -11.91 13.84
C ASP A 3 -0.55 -13.33 14.28
N ARG A 4 -1.47 -14.04 14.93
CA ARG A 4 -1.23 -15.41 15.43
C ARG A 4 -0.94 -16.43 14.32
N ASP A 5 -1.41 -16.15 13.10
CA ASP A 5 -1.23 -17.04 11.95
C ASP A 5 0.10 -16.79 11.23
N GLY A 6 0.82 -15.72 11.59
CA GLY A 6 2.10 -15.32 11.02
C GLY A 6 1.99 -14.28 9.91
N TYR A 7 0.84 -13.62 9.74
CA TYR A 7 0.64 -12.59 8.72
C TYR A 7 0.66 -11.19 9.30
N ARG A 8 1.40 -10.28 8.65
CA ARG A 8 1.36 -8.85 8.99
C ARG A 8 0.16 -8.18 8.28
N PRO A 9 -0.71 -7.45 9.00
CA PRO A 9 -1.83 -6.73 8.42
C PRO A 9 -1.36 -5.51 7.64
N ASN A 10 -1.88 -5.38 6.42
CA ASN A 10 -1.59 -4.27 5.51
C ASN A 10 -2.85 -3.82 4.78
N VAL A 11 -2.71 -2.67 4.14
CA VAL A 11 -3.61 -2.17 3.11
C VAL A 11 -2.89 -2.12 1.77
N GLY A 12 -3.62 -2.32 0.69
CA GLY A 12 -3.16 -2.06 -0.68
C GLY A 12 -4.09 -1.08 -1.37
N ILE A 13 -3.54 -0.26 -2.27
CA ILE A 13 -4.27 0.83 -2.90
C ILE A 13 -4.24 0.67 -4.42
N ILE A 14 -5.40 0.49 -5.04
CA ILE A 14 -5.57 0.63 -6.49
C ILE A 14 -6.12 2.02 -6.74
N LEU A 15 -5.30 2.91 -7.32
CA LEU A 15 -5.71 4.27 -7.64
C LEU A 15 -6.01 4.38 -9.14
N LEU A 16 -7.24 4.79 -9.48
CA LEU A 16 -7.66 5.02 -10.86
C LEU A 16 -7.54 6.49 -11.23
N ASN A 17 -7.03 6.79 -12.42
CA ASN A 17 -7.13 8.13 -13.02
C ASN A 17 -8.51 8.34 -13.68
N LYS A 18 -8.72 9.51 -14.30
CA LYS A 18 -9.95 9.85 -15.05
C LYS A 18 -10.24 8.87 -16.19
N ASP A 19 -9.20 8.36 -16.84
CA ASP A 19 -9.26 7.42 -17.97
C ASP A 19 -9.40 5.95 -17.54
N ARG A 20 -9.63 5.69 -16.24
CA ARG A 20 -9.73 4.34 -15.64
C ARG A 20 -8.45 3.51 -15.76
N ARG A 21 -7.31 4.16 -15.97
CA ARG A 21 -6.00 3.52 -15.86
C ARG A 21 -5.59 3.44 -14.41
N VAL A 22 -4.84 2.41 -14.07
CA VAL A 22 -4.32 2.21 -12.71
C VAL A 22 -2.98 2.91 -12.55
N PHE A 23 -2.79 3.52 -11.39
CA PHE A 23 -1.51 4.02 -10.94
C PHE A 23 -0.56 2.85 -10.71
N TRP A 24 0.64 2.91 -11.28
CA TRP A 24 1.63 1.84 -11.18
C TRP A 24 2.98 2.47 -10.90
N ALA A 25 3.58 2.22 -9.74
CA ALA A 25 4.76 2.95 -9.32
C ALA A 25 6.00 2.06 -9.27
N ARG A 26 7.13 2.61 -9.72
CA ARG A 26 8.44 1.97 -9.65
C ARG A 26 9.08 2.25 -8.30
N ARG A 27 9.56 1.20 -7.64
CA ARG A 27 10.23 1.31 -6.34
C ARG A 27 11.60 2.00 -6.49
N VAL A 28 11.94 2.87 -5.54
CA VAL A 28 13.24 3.54 -5.51
C VAL A 28 14.38 2.53 -5.55
N GLY A 29 15.32 2.73 -6.48
CA GLY A 29 16.51 1.89 -6.59
C GLY A 29 16.26 0.47 -7.11
N MET A 30 15.04 0.16 -7.58
CA MET A 30 14.68 -1.15 -8.13
C MET A 30 14.04 -1.03 -9.52
N ARG A 31 13.99 -2.15 -10.25
CA ARG A 31 13.27 -2.25 -11.54
C ARG A 31 11.90 -2.91 -11.40
N SER A 32 11.44 -3.12 -10.17
CA SER A 32 10.12 -3.68 -9.87
C SER A 32 9.10 -2.56 -9.70
N TRP A 33 7.89 -2.84 -10.17
CA TRP A 33 6.75 -1.94 -10.08
C TRP A 33 5.67 -2.58 -9.21
N GLN A 34 4.92 -1.76 -8.48
CA GLN A 34 3.85 -2.21 -7.62
C GLN A 34 2.78 -1.13 -7.42
N PHE A 35 1.69 -1.54 -6.78
CA PHE A 35 0.73 -0.61 -6.18
C PHE A 35 1.23 -0.11 -4.82
N PRO A 36 0.80 1.08 -4.38
CA PRO A 36 1.02 1.55 -3.01
C PRO A 36 0.42 0.58 -1.99
N GLN A 37 1.17 0.33 -0.92
CA GLN A 37 0.74 -0.58 0.14
C GLN A 37 1.52 -0.32 1.41
N GLY A 38 0.88 -0.56 2.56
CA GLY A 38 1.63 -0.50 3.80
C GLY A 38 0.89 -1.04 5.01
N GLY A 39 1.59 -1.00 6.14
CA GLY A 39 1.21 -1.76 7.32
C GLY A 39 0.15 -1.05 8.14
N ILE A 40 -0.84 -1.79 8.65
CA ILE A 40 -1.81 -1.24 9.60
C ILE A 40 -1.16 -1.18 10.98
N LYS A 41 -1.11 0.02 11.58
CA LYS A 41 -0.57 0.27 12.92
C LYS A 41 -1.58 -0.20 13.99
N GLN A 42 -1.10 -0.37 15.23
CA GLN A 42 -1.97 -0.78 16.33
C GLN A 42 -3.01 0.32 16.62
N GLY A 43 -4.29 -0.06 16.66
CA GLY A 43 -5.40 0.88 16.86
C GLY A 43 -5.83 1.65 15.60
N GLU A 44 -5.14 1.46 14.48
CA GLU A 44 -5.46 2.08 13.19
C GLU A 44 -6.50 1.23 12.45
N SER A 45 -7.57 1.86 11.96
CA SER A 45 -8.51 1.23 11.03
C SER A 45 -7.87 1.04 9.65
N PRO A 46 -8.35 0.09 8.83
CA PRO A 46 -7.85 -0.06 7.47
C PRO A 46 -7.99 1.21 6.62
N GLU A 47 -9.01 2.04 6.86
CA GLU A 47 -9.20 3.28 6.11
C GLU A 47 -8.17 4.37 6.52
N GLU A 48 -7.91 4.51 7.82
CA GLU A 48 -6.86 5.42 8.32
C GLU A 48 -5.49 5.01 7.81
N ALA A 49 -5.16 3.71 7.85
CA ALA A 49 -3.93 3.18 7.30
C ALA A 49 -3.82 3.49 5.80
N MET A 50 -4.90 3.29 5.05
CA MET A 50 -4.92 3.57 3.62
C MET A 50 -4.62 5.05 3.31
N TYR A 51 -5.27 5.99 4.00
CA TYR A 51 -5.02 7.41 3.77
C TYR A 51 -3.60 7.83 4.21
N ARG A 52 -3.09 7.27 5.30
CA ARG A 52 -1.72 7.52 5.72
C ARG A 52 -0.71 7.03 4.68
N GLU A 53 -0.82 5.79 4.22
CA GLU A 53 0.08 5.24 3.19
C GLU A 53 -0.05 5.99 1.85
N LEU A 54 -1.28 6.38 1.48
CA LEU A 54 -1.53 7.22 0.29
C LEU A 54 -0.78 8.55 0.37
N MET A 55 -0.74 9.17 1.55
CA MET A 55 -0.03 10.42 1.78
C MET A 55 1.49 10.21 1.84
N GLU A 56 1.95 9.20 2.59
CA GLU A 56 3.38 8.89 2.78
C GLU A 56 4.04 8.49 1.45
N GLU A 57 3.40 7.66 0.62
CA GLU A 57 3.99 7.10 -0.59
C GLU A 57 3.66 7.88 -1.88
N VAL A 58 2.49 8.53 -1.95
CA VAL A 58 1.98 9.18 -3.17
C VAL A 58 1.75 10.69 -2.98
N GLY A 59 1.77 11.20 -1.74
CA GLY A 59 1.54 12.61 -1.43
C GLY A 59 0.07 13.05 -1.54
N LEU A 60 -0.85 12.12 -1.82
CA LEU A 60 -2.26 12.44 -1.99
C LEU A 60 -3.00 12.45 -0.64
N ARG A 61 -3.95 13.38 -0.52
CA ARG A 61 -4.79 13.57 0.68
C ARG A 61 -6.23 13.10 0.41
N PRO A 62 -7.07 12.91 1.44
CA PRO A 62 -8.45 12.44 1.26
C PRO A 62 -9.25 13.25 0.25
N GLU A 63 -9.06 14.57 0.18
CA GLU A 63 -9.74 15.45 -0.77
C GLU A 63 -9.32 15.25 -2.24
N HIS A 64 -8.18 14.59 -2.50
CA HIS A 64 -7.71 14.29 -3.85
C HIS A 64 -8.27 12.98 -4.41
N VAL A 65 -8.96 12.18 -3.58
CA VAL A 65 -9.43 10.85 -3.95
C VAL A 65 -10.86 10.58 -3.50
N LYS A 66 -11.47 9.56 -4.09
CA LYS A 66 -12.76 9.01 -3.65
C LYS A 66 -12.66 7.50 -3.55
N ILE A 67 -13.06 6.94 -2.41
CA ILE A 67 -13.19 5.47 -2.26
C ILE A 67 -14.36 5.00 -3.13
N LEU A 68 -14.08 4.06 -4.04
CA LEU A 68 -15.08 3.37 -4.85
C LEU A 68 -15.50 2.03 -4.22
N GLY A 69 -14.61 1.41 -3.46
CA GLY A 69 -14.88 0.17 -2.75
C GLY A 69 -13.63 -0.39 -2.08
N ARG A 70 -13.82 -1.49 -1.35
CA ARG A 70 -12.74 -2.27 -0.76
C ARG A 70 -13.06 -3.76 -0.81
N THR A 71 -12.04 -4.61 -0.66
CA THR A 71 -12.28 -6.04 -0.44
C THR A 71 -13.06 -6.25 0.86
N ARG A 72 -13.97 -7.22 0.85
CA ARG A 72 -14.76 -7.58 2.04
C ARG A 72 -13.87 -8.24 3.09
N ASP A 73 -13.09 -9.22 2.62
CA ASP A 73 -12.21 -10.06 3.43
C ASP A 73 -10.73 -9.77 3.14
N TRP A 74 -9.89 -10.33 4.02
CA TRP A 74 -8.45 -10.28 3.90
C TRP A 74 -7.96 -11.21 2.79
N LEU A 75 -7.18 -10.67 1.86
CA LEU A 75 -6.38 -11.44 0.92
C LEU A 75 -5.04 -11.77 1.56
N ARG A 76 -4.52 -12.98 1.35
CA ARG A 76 -3.25 -13.41 1.95
C ARG A 76 -2.28 -13.85 0.86
N TYR A 77 -1.01 -13.58 1.08
CA TYR A 77 0.05 -14.19 0.29
C TYR A 77 1.23 -14.55 1.20
N ASP A 78 1.87 -15.66 0.86
CA ASP A 78 3.06 -16.14 1.54
C ASP A 78 4.29 -15.54 0.89
N VAL A 79 5.23 -15.11 1.72
CA VAL A 79 6.55 -14.68 1.26
C VAL A 79 7.43 -15.92 1.13
N PRO A 80 8.15 -16.11 0.00
CA PRO A 80 9.08 -17.21 -0.14
C PRO A 80 10.04 -17.30 1.05
N THR A 81 10.22 -18.49 1.60
CA THR A 81 11.03 -18.70 2.83
C THR A 81 12.49 -18.27 2.67
N SER A 82 13.00 -18.24 1.43
CA SER A 82 14.33 -17.71 1.08
C SER A 82 14.45 -16.20 1.30
N TRP A 83 13.35 -15.44 1.23
CA TRP A 83 13.32 -13.99 1.43
C TRP A 83 13.05 -13.61 2.90
N ILE A 84 12.67 -14.57 3.73
CA ILE A 84 12.44 -14.36 5.16
C ILE A 84 13.77 -14.41 5.90
N LYS A 85 14.12 -13.30 6.56
CA LYS A 85 15.30 -13.20 7.45
C LYS A 85 15.28 -14.35 8.46
N ARG A 86 16.45 -14.94 8.74
CA ARG A 86 16.59 -16.10 9.64
C ARG A 86 15.90 -15.90 11.00
N GLU A 87 16.02 -14.70 11.55
CA GLU A 87 15.43 -14.31 12.85
C GLU A 87 13.89 -14.36 12.88
N TRP A 88 13.24 -14.29 11.72
CA TRP A 88 11.77 -14.25 11.60
C TRP A 88 11.19 -15.57 11.07
N ARG A 89 12.05 -16.58 10.84
CA ARG A 89 11.60 -17.89 10.36
C ARG A 89 10.76 -18.57 11.44
N GLY A 90 9.49 -18.82 11.12
CA GLY A 90 8.51 -19.47 12.00
C GLY A 90 7.47 -18.51 12.59
N SER A 91 7.78 -17.22 12.74
CA SER A 91 6.84 -16.21 13.23
C SER A 91 6.22 -15.39 12.10
N TYR A 92 6.95 -15.14 11.01
CA TYR A 92 6.46 -14.44 9.83
C TYR A 92 6.28 -15.40 8.65
N LYS A 93 5.10 -15.38 8.02
CA LYS A 93 4.75 -16.13 6.82
C LYS A 93 4.50 -15.24 5.62
N GLY A 94 3.90 -14.07 5.82
CA GLY A 94 3.62 -13.14 4.73
C GLY A 94 2.71 -11.98 5.14
N GLN A 95 1.95 -11.46 4.18
CA GLN A 95 1.02 -10.36 4.43
C GLN A 95 -0.43 -10.82 4.32
N LYS A 96 -1.28 -10.17 5.10
CA LYS A 96 -2.73 -10.15 4.88
C LYS A 96 -3.17 -8.73 4.56
N GLN A 97 -3.96 -8.55 3.52
CA GLN A 97 -4.29 -7.26 2.94
C GLN A 97 -5.79 -7.03 2.79
N ILE A 98 -6.23 -5.82 3.15
CA ILE A 98 -7.46 -5.23 2.63
C ILE A 98 -7.08 -4.30 1.49
N TRP A 99 -7.72 -4.46 0.33
CA TRP A 99 -7.45 -3.64 -0.83
C TRP A 99 -8.54 -2.58 -1.00
N PHE A 100 -8.13 -1.34 -1.25
CA PHE A 100 -9.01 -0.23 -1.56
C PHE A 100 -8.92 0.13 -3.04
N LEU A 101 -10.07 0.35 -3.67
CA LEU A 101 -10.16 0.94 -4.99
C LEU A 101 -10.52 2.41 -4.85
N LEU A 102 -9.63 3.28 -5.30
CA LEU A 102 -9.78 4.72 -5.25
C LEU A 102 -9.93 5.30 -6.66
N ARG A 103 -10.65 6.41 -6.76
CA ARG A 103 -10.65 7.28 -7.93
C ARG A 103 -9.92 8.57 -7.58
N MET A 104 -8.93 8.94 -8.37
CA MET A 104 -8.32 10.25 -8.31
C MET A 104 -9.33 11.30 -8.82
N ILE A 105 -9.59 12.31 -7.98
CA ILE A 105 -10.42 13.49 -8.29
C ILE A 105 -9.58 14.78 -8.27
N GLY A 106 -8.37 14.74 -7.72
CA GLY A 106 -7.36 15.78 -7.84
C GLY A 106 -6.70 15.83 -9.23
N ARG A 107 -5.60 16.58 -9.31
CA ARG A 107 -4.79 16.79 -10.51
C ARG A 107 -3.51 15.97 -10.44
N ASP A 108 -2.93 15.62 -11.58
CA ASP A 108 -1.68 14.86 -11.63
C ASP A 108 -0.53 15.56 -10.87
N CYS A 109 -0.54 16.89 -10.78
CA CYS A 109 0.43 17.67 -9.99
C CYS A 109 0.27 17.55 -8.47
N ASP A 110 -0.82 16.95 -7.99
CA ASP A 110 -1.01 16.66 -6.56
C ASP A 110 -0.24 15.40 -6.13
N VAL A 111 0.17 14.56 -7.09
CA VAL A 111 1.04 13.40 -6.80
C VAL A 111 2.45 13.88 -6.50
N ASN A 112 2.96 13.50 -5.34
CA ASN A 112 4.30 13.83 -4.90
C ASN A 112 4.98 12.61 -4.26
N LEU A 113 5.77 11.89 -5.06
CA LEU A 113 6.55 10.73 -4.60
C LEU A 113 7.72 11.11 -3.69
N ARG A 114 8.02 12.41 -3.52
CA ARG A 114 9.08 12.93 -2.65
C ARG A 114 8.53 13.56 -1.37
N HIS A 115 7.28 13.26 -1.03
CA HIS A 115 6.64 13.83 0.16
C HIS A 115 7.28 13.32 1.46
N SER A 116 7.68 12.06 1.50
CA SER A 116 8.36 11.43 2.63
C SER A 116 9.89 11.62 2.56
N GLU A 117 10.55 11.70 3.73
CA GLU A 117 12.02 11.66 3.84
C GLU A 117 12.61 10.33 3.32
N HIS A 118 11.78 9.28 3.29
CA HIS A 118 12.11 7.96 2.77
C HIS A 118 11.11 7.59 1.67
N PRO A 119 11.31 8.04 0.43
CA PRO A 119 10.40 7.76 -0.67
C PRO A 119 10.40 6.27 -1.03
N GLU A 120 9.21 5.68 -1.16
CA GLU A 120 9.06 4.28 -1.61
C GLU A 120 9.14 4.18 -3.15
N PHE A 121 8.71 5.23 -3.86
CA PHE A 121 8.64 5.27 -5.33
C PHE A 121 9.44 6.41 -5.96
N ASP A 122 9.93 6.22 -7.19
CA ASP A 122 10.62 7.26 -7.97
C ASP A 122 10.04 7.54 -9.37
N ALA A 123 9.08 6.71 -9.84
CA ALA A 123 8.39 6.89 -11.11
C ALA A 123 7.00 6.25 -11.07
N TRP A 124 6.07 6.70 -11.93
CA TRP A 124 4.74 6.13 -12.09
C TRP A 124 4.16 6.37 -13.50
#